data_AF-A0A7S2DLZ2-F1
#
_entry.id   AF-A0A7S2DLZ2-F1
#
_cell.length_a   1.000
_cell.length_b   1.000
_cell.length_c   1.000
_cell.angle_alpha   90.00
_cell.angle_beta   90.00
_cell.angle_gamma   90.00
#
_symmetry.space_group_name_H-M   'P 1'
#
loop_
_entity.id
_entity.type
_entity.pdbx_description
1 polymer ?
#
loop_
_entity_poly.entity_id
_entity_poly.type
_entity_poly.pdbx_seq_one_letter_code
_entity_poly.pdbx_strand_id
1 'polypeptide(L)'
;YKWADTMLSYMETPDKVSLTRGIGWNFNDKQAADLMKWWYVGNIAEIPRLGIPNLNFQDAAGGFRTYWEELVGTVTCWPSLLSLAATWSPEAVHSFAVALG
;
A
#
# COMPACT_ATOMS: atom_id res chain seq x y z
N TYR A 1 5.78 -8.67 19.15
CA TYR A 1 4.98 -9.66 18.41
C TYR A 1 3.80 -10.28 19.19
N LYS A 2 3.72 -10.17 20.53
CA LYS A 2 2.63 -10.80 21.34
C LYS A 2 1.21 -10.59 20.81
N TRP A 3 0.86 -9.40 20.31
CA TRP A 3 -0.47 -9.11 19.77
C TRP A 3 -0.76 -9.82 18.45
N ALA A 4 0.25 -9.94 17.58
CA ALA A 4 0.14 -10.70 16.33
C ALA A 4 -0.04 -12.20 16.62
N ASP A 5 0.73 -12.75 17.57
CA ASP A 5 0.60 -14.16 17.99
C ASP A 5 -0.78 -14.44 18.58
N THR A 6 -1.28 -13.52 19.42
CA THR A 6 -2.63 -13.60 19.99
C THR A 6 -3.69 -13.56 18.89
N MET A 7 -3.57 -12.62 17.94
CA MET A 7 -4.52 -12.50 16.82
C MET A 7 -4.50 -13.75 15.92
N LEU A 8 -3.32 -14.29 15.63
CA LEU A 8 -3.17 -15.53 14.86
C LEU A 8 -3.85 -16.74 15.52
N SER A 9 -3.97 -16.75 16.85
CA SER A 9 -4.69 -17.81 17.57
C SER A 9 -6.21 -17.75 17.40
N TYR A 10 -6.76 -16.56 17.12
CA TYR A 10 -8.20 -16.37 16.84
C TYR A 10 -8.56 -16.59 15.37
N MET A 11 -7.57 -16.70 14.48
CA MET A 11 -7.76 -16.86 13.04
C MET A 11 -8.03 -18.30 12.64
N GLU A 12 -9.06 -18.47 11.82
CA GLU A 12 -9.30 -19.71 11.08
C GLU A 12 -8.39 -19.76 9.84
N THR A 13 -8.31 -20.93 9.20
CA THR A 13 -7.54 -21.07 7.95
C THR A 13 -7.96 -20.08 6.86
N PRO A 14 -9.26 -19.81 6.62
CA PRO A 14 -9.67 -18.82 5.62
C PRO A 14 -9.17 -17.41 5.92
N ASP A 15 -9.14 -16.99 7.19
CA ASP A 15 -8.63 -15.68 7.61
C ASP A 15 -7.15 -15.51 7.24
N LYS A 16 -6.35 -16.55 7.52
CA LYS A 16 -4.91 -16.57 7.20
C LYS A 16 -4.67 -16.54 5.70
N VAL A 17 -5.45 -17.31 4.94
CA VAL A 17 -5.37 -17.31 3.48
C VAL A 17 -5.74 -15.94 2.91
N SER A 18 -6.81 -15.31 3.43
CA SER A 18 -7.23 -13.96 3.02
C SER A 18 -6.11 -12.94 3.14
N LEU A 19 -5.36 -12.95 4.26
CA LEU A 19 -4.23 -12.04 4.49
C LEU A 19 -3.04 -12.25 3.56
N THR A 20 -2.97 -13.35 2.83
CA THR A 20 -1.89 -13.64 1.87
C THR A 20 -2.28 -13.36 0.42
N ARG A 21 -3.53 -12.95 0.17
CA ARG A 21 -4.08 -12.82 -1.18
C ARG A 21 -4.73 -11.45 -1.38
N GLY A 22 -4.22 -10.70 -2.36
CA GLY A 22 -4.89 -9.49 -2.82
C GLY A 22 -6.23 -9.79 -3.50
N ILE A 23 -7.17 -8.85 -3.43
CA ILE A 23 -8.50 -8.95 -4.06
C ILE A 23 -8.38 -9.12 -5.59
N GLY A 24 -7.28 -8.66 -6.18
CA GLY A 24 -6.94 -8.85 -7.59
C GLY A 24 -7.03 -7.54 -8.38
N TRP A 25 -6.54 -7.60 -9.62
CA TRP A 25 -6.67 -6.51 -10.58
C TRP A 25 -8.02 -6.60 -11.28
N ASN A 26 -8.65 -5.45 -11.52
CA ASN A 26 -9.76 -5.38 -12.45
C ASN A 26 -9.18 -5.35 -13.88
N PHE A 27 -9.65 -6.22 -14.75
CA PHE A 27 -9.21 -6.24 -16.15
C PHE A 27 -10.37 -5.81 -17.02
N ASN A 28 -10.15 -4.80 -17.86
CA ASN A 28 -11.15 -4.38 -18.84
C ASN A 28 -11.20 -5.34 -20.04
N ASP A 29 -12.13 -5.11 -20.95
CA ASP A 29 -12.34 -5.93 -22.16
C ASP A 29 -11.09 -6.04 -23.07
N LYS A 30 -10.11 -5.14 -22.89
CA LYS A 30 -8.82 -5.15 -23.60
C LYS A 30 -7.70 -5.83 -22.81
N GLN A 31 -8.04 -6.50 -21.71
CA GLN A 31 -7.09 -7.11 -20.76
C GLN A 31 -6.08 -6.14 -20.17
N ALA A 32 -6.32 -4.83 -20.26
CA ALA A 32 -5.54 -3.86 -19.54
C ALA A 32 -6.01 -3.85 -18.07
N ALA A 33 -5.05 -3.92 -17.15
CA ALA A 33 -5.32 -3.75 -15.73
C ALA A 33 -5.85 -2.33 -15.50
N ASP A 34 -7.10 -2.25 -15.07
CA ASP A 34 -7.76 -1.01 -14.67
C ASP A 34 -7.87 -0.99 -13.15
N LEU A 35 -7.74 0.19 -12.56
CA LEU A 35 -7.96 0.35 -11.13
C LEU A 35 -9.41 0.70 -10.91
N MET A 36 -10.06 0.03 -9.95
CA MET A 36 -11.36 0.49 -9.49
C MET A 36 -11.22 1.91 -8.93
N LYS A 37 -12.13 2.80 -9.32
CA LYS A 37 -12.07 4.21 -8.87
C LYS A 37 -12.10 4.25 -7.34
N TRP A 38 -11.21 5.05 -6.75
CA TRP A 38 -11.00 5.18 -5.31
C TRP A 38 -10.35 3.99 -4.60
N TRP A 39 -9.87 2.99 -5.35
CA TRP A 39 -9.11 1.87 -4.78
C TRP A 39 -7.60 2.09 -4.87
N TYR A 40 -6.90 1.60 -3.85
CA TYR A 40 -5.45 1.53 -3.85
C TYR A 40 -4.94 0.52 -4.88
N VAL A 41 -3.65 0.59 -5.21
CA VAL A 41 -2.99 -0.32 -6.15
C VAL A 41 -3.14 -1.78 -5.73
N GLY A 42 -2.94 -2.06 -4.45
CA GLY A 42 -3.16 -3.37 -3.85
C GLY A 42 -4.12 -3.28 -2.69
N ASN A 43 -4.98 -4.28 -2.54
CA ASN A 43 -5.95 -4.35 -1.45
C ASN A 43 -6.06 -5.80 -0.97
N ILE A 44 -6.05 -6.00 0.34
CA ILE A 44 -6.42 -7.26 1.00
C ILE A 44 -7.78 -7.07 1.64
N ALA A 45 -8.64 -8.08 1.52
CA ALA A 45 -9.99 -8.05 2.09
C ALA A 45 -9.96 -7.98 3.62
N GLU A 46 -10.95 -7.30 4.18
CA GLU A 46 -11.17 -7.25 5.63
C GLU A 46 -11.52 -8.63 6.22
N ILE A 47 -11.34 -8.77 7.54
CA ILE A 47 -11.82 -9.91 8.33
C ILE A 47 -12.73 -9.35 9.44
N PRO A 48 -14.03 -9.13 9.17
CA PRO A 48 -14.93 -8.42 10.08
C PRO A 48 -15.10 -9.13 11.43
N ARG A 49 -15.08 -10.47 11.44
CA ARG A 49 -15.20 -11.29 12.67
C ARG A 49 -14.10 -10.97 13.69
N LEU A 50 -12.92 -10.57 13.21
CA LEU A 50 -11.75 -10.24 14.03
C LEU A 50 -11.52 -8.72 14.14
N GLY A 51 -12.38 -7.90 13.53
CA GLY A 51 -12.21 -6.45 13.48
C GLY A 51 -10.98 -5.99 12.69
N ILE A 52 -10.48 -6.80 11.76
CA ILE A 52 -9.33 -6.44 10.92
C ILE A 52 -9.86 -5.74 9.66
N PRO A 53 -9.50 -4.47 9.42
CA PRO A 53 -9.94 -3.74 8.23
C PRO A 53 -9.24 -4.27 6.97
N ASN A 54 -9.66 -3.76 5.81
CA ASN A 54 -8.89 -3.94 4.59
C ASN A 54 -7.48 -3.36 4.73
N LEU A 55 -6.49 -4.02 4.14
CA LEU A 55 -5.13 -3.50 4.05
C LEU A 55 -4.94 -2.91 2.65
N ASN A 56 -4.54 -1.64 2.62
CA ASN A 56 -4.38 -0.87 1.40
C ASN A 56 -2.90 -0.65 1.11
N PHE A 57 -2.49 -0.85 -0.13
CA PHE A 57 -1.10 -0.76 -0.58
C PHE A 57 -1.03 0.23 -1.74
N GLN A 58 -0.20 1.27 -1.59
CA GLN A 58 0.01 2.28 -2.62
C GLN A 58 1.48 2.39 -2.99
N ASP A 59 1.71 2.56 -4.29
CA ASP A 59 2.96 3.07 -4.83
C ASP A 59 3.19 4.55 -4.40
N ALA A 60 4.40 5.10 -4.39
CA ALA A 60 5.65 4.60 -4.95
C ALA A 60 6.85 5.13 -4.16
N ALA A 61 8.03 4.67 -4.55
CA ALA A 61 9.32 5.15 -4.06
C ALA A 61 9.53 6.68 -4.21
N GLY A 62 8.83 7.34 -5.12
CA GLY A 62 8.89 8.80 -5.32
C GLY A 62 7.79 9.59 -4.62
N GLY A 63 7.01 8.97 -3.72
CA GLY A 63 5.81 9.57 -3.14
C GLY A 63 4.54 8.80 -3.48
N PHE A 64 3.42 9.23 -2.90
CA PHE A 64 2.10 8.66 -3.18
C PHE A 64 1.77 8.80 -4.68
N ARG A 65 1.60 7.68 -5.37
CA ARG A 65 1.31 7.66 -6.81
C ARG A 65 -0.14 8.02 -7.06
N THR A 66 -0.36 9.09 -7.83
CA THR A 66 -1.68 9.53 -8.27
C THR A 66 -2.12 8.72 -9.49
N TYR A 67 -3.32 8.15 -9.43
CA TYR A 67 -3.95 7.44 -10.55
C TYR A 67 -5.16 8.15 -11.14
N TRP A 68 -5.74 9.07 -10.38
CA TRP A 68 -6.88 9.88 -10.81
C TRP A 68 -6.48 11.34 -10.83
N GLU A 69 -7.03 12.09 -11.80
CA GLU A 69 -6.72 13.51 -11.99
C GLU A 69 -7.07 14.33 -10.74
N GLU A 70 -8.11 13.92 -10.00
CA GLU A 70 -8.55 14.56 -8.76
C GLU A 70 -7.48 14.53 -7.65
N LEU A 71 -6.50 13.63 -7.72
CA LEU A 71 -5.40 13.55 -6.75
C LEU A 71 -4.18 14.39 -7.15
N VAL A 72 -4.09 14.80 -8.41
CA VAL A 72 -2.93 15.55 -8.92
C VAL A 72 -2.83 16.89 -8.21
N GLY A 73 -1.63 17.22 -7.72
CA GLY A 73 -1.37 18.45 -6.96
C GLY A 73 -1.74 18.38 -5.47
N THR A 74 -2.27 17.25 -4.99
CA THR A 74 -2.59 17.03 -3.56
C THR A 74 -1.52 16.26 -2.80
N VAL A 75 -0.51 15.72 -3.51
CA VAL A 75 0.57 14.91 -2.96
C VAL A 75 1.93 15.47 -3.36
N THR A 76 2.96 15.16 -2.57
CA THR A 76 4.33 15.57 -2.87
C THR A 76 4.99 14.57 -3.83
N CYS A 77 5.53 15.06 -4.94
CA CYS A 77 6.40 14.30 -5.83
C CYS A 77 7.86 14.53 -5.39
N TRP A 78 8.50 13.49 -4.86
CA TRP A 78 9.84 13.56 -4.30
C TRP A 78 10.92 13.27 -5.34
N PRO A 79 12.18 13.68 -5.09
CA PRO A 79 13.32 13.20 -5.85
C PRO A 79 13.37 11.67 -5.91
N SER A 80 13.94 11.13 -6.98
CA SER A 80 14.13 9.67 -7.09
C SER A 80 15.02 9.14 -5.95
N LEU A 81 14.88 7.84 -5.64
CA LEU A 81 15.77 7.22 -4.65
C LEU A 81 17.25 7.29 -5.04
N LEU A 82 17.58 7.37 -6.33
CA LEU A 82 18.96 7.58 -6.79
C LEU A 82 19.46 8.99 -6.42
N SER A 83 18.58 10.00 -6.51
CA SER A 83 18.89 11.36 -6.08
C SER A 83 19.10 11.43 -4.57
N LEU A 84 18.29 10.72 -3.79
CA LEU A 84 18.48 10.60 -2.33
C LEU A 84 19.80 9.90 -2.00
N ALA A 85 20.14 8.81 -2.69
CA ALA A 85 21.42 8.14 -2.52
C ALA A 85 22.62 9.05 -2.85
N ALA A 86 22.49 9.89 -3.88
CA ALA A 86 23.53 10.84 -4.27
C ALA A 86 23.78 11.95 -3.23
N THR A 87 22.92 12.11 -2.22
CA THR A 87 23.19 13.02 -1.10
C THR A 87 24.24 12.49 -0.13
N TRP A 88 24.44 11.17 -0.09
CA TRP A 88 25.27 10.48 0.91
C TRP A 88 24.91 10.84 2.37
N SER A 89 23.69 11.29 2.64
CA SER A 89 23.22 11.69 3.97
C SER A 89 22.14 10.73 4.49
N PRO A 90 22.44 9.91 5.50
CA PRO A 90 21.44 9.12 6.22
C PRO A 90 20.32 9.97 6.82
N GLU A 91 20.63 11.20 7.24
CA GLU A 91 19.67 12.14 7.82
C GLU A 91 18.65 12.61 6.77
N ALA A 92 19.10 12.88 5.55
CA ALA A 92 18.22 13.21 4.43
C ALA A 92 17.31 12.04 4.07
N VAL A 93 17.84 10.81 4.03
CA VAL A 93 17.05 9.59 3.78
C VAL A 93 16.01 9.35 4.88
N HIS A 94 16.39 9.53 6.15
CA HIS A 94 15.47 9.41 7.28
C HIS A 94 14.37 10.48 7.22
N SER A 95 14.73 11.72 6.94
CA SER A 95 13.76 12.82 6.82
C SER A 95 12.76 12.59 5.69
N PHE A 96 13.25 12.10 4.55
CA PHE A 96 12.39 11.65 3.45
C PHE A 96 11.45 10.52 3.88
N ALA A 97 11.95 9.49 4.56
CA ALA A 97 11.14 8.35 5.00
C ALA A 97 10.03 8.76 5.99
N VAL A 98 10.34 9.68 6.93
CA VAL A 98 9.35 10.24 7.86
C VAL A 98 8.32 11.12 7.15
N ALA A 99 8.71 11.85 6.10
CA ALA A 99 7.77 12.68 5.35
C ALA A 99 6.87 11.86 4.41
N LEU A 100 7.30 10.65 4.03
CA LEU A 100 6.56 9.75 3.15
C LEU A 100 5.54 8.88 3.91
N GLY A 101 5.92 8.35 5.08
CA GLY A 101 5.11 7.42 5.87
C GLY A 101 4.19 8.10 6.88
#